data_AF-A0A382CFC4-F1
#
_entry.id   AF-A0A382CFC4-F1
#
_cell.length_a   1.000
_cell.length_b   1.000
_cell.length_c   1.000
_cell.angle_alpha   90.00
_cell.angle_beta   90.00
_cell.angle_gamma   90.00
#
_symmetry.space_group_name_H-M   'P 1'
#
loop_
_entity.id
_entity.type
_entity.pdbx_description
1 polymer ?
#
loop_
_entity_poly.entity_id
_entity_poly.type
_entity_poly.pdbx_seq_one_letter_code
_entity_poly.pdbx_strand_id
1 'polypeptide(L)'
;SEEDIFVDHSLKIKSFLDGKAKETKGLSGEKLIKVFRNAGSLNQDISYCVAKINNFIKLFLGLRNYKEAVASDFEPSVEDLEEAKKECVAFELDKITFSDVDEFYLEEDEFSKLVDIEI
;
A
#
# COMPACT_ATOMS: atom_id res chain seq x y z
N SER A 1 -7.85 21.91 1.85
CA SER A 1 -7.18 22.27 0.58
C SER A 1 -6.90 20.99 -0.20
N GLU A 2 -6.38 21.06 -1.43
CA GLU A 2 -5.90 19.85 -2.13
C GLU A 2 -4.74 19.17 -1.37
N GLU A 3 -3.93 19.96 -0.67
CA GLU A 3 -2.85 19.52 0.22
C GLU A 3 -3.38 18.65 1.38
N ASP A 4 -4.50 19.03 2.01
CA ASP A 4 -5.10 18.23 3.09
C ASP A 4 -5.58 16.84 2.61
N ILE A 5 -6.06 16.75 1.36
CA ILE A 5 -6.55 15.49 0.78
C ILE A 5 -5.38 14.56 0.46
N PHE A 6 -4.30 15.12 -0.12
CA PHE A 6 -3.06 14.39 -0.38
C PHE A 6 -2.48 13.78 0.91
N VAL A 7 -2.40 14.58 1.98
CA VAL A 7 -1.87 14.13 3.27
C VAL A 7 -2.75 13.04 3.88
N ASP A 8 -4.07 13.22 3.88
CA ASP A 8 -5.02 12.21 4.38
C ASP A 8 -4.89 10.88 3.64
N HIS A 9 -4.86 10.91 2.31
CA HIS A 9 -4.70 9.69 1.51
C HIS A 9 -3.35 9.01 1.78
N SER A 10 -2.27 9.77 1.84
CA SER A 10 -0.92 9.27 2.14
C SER A 10 -0.87 8.57 3.51
N LEU A 11 -1.48 9.17 4.53
CA LEU A 11 -1.58 8.60 5.88
C LEU A 11 -2.42 7.32 5.92
N LYS A 12 -3.55 7.28 5.21
CA LYS A 12 -4.40 6.09 5.11
C LYS A 12 -3.67 4.92 4.46
N ILE A 13 -3.00 5.15 3.33
CA ILE A 13 -2.20 4.12 2.65
C ILE A 13 -1.07 3.64 3.55
N LYS A 14 -0.33 4.55 4.18
CA LYS A 14 0.75 4.17 5.09
C LYS A 14 0.23 3.32 6.25
N SER A 15 -0.85 3.76 6.91
CA SER A 15 -1.46 3.03 8.03
C SER A 15 -1.89 1.62 7.62
N PHE A 16 -2.53 1.48 6.45
CA PHE A 16 -2.91 0.19 5.88
C PHE A 16 -1.68 -0.72 5.66
N LEU A 17 -0.64 -0.21 5.00
CA LEU A 17 0.57 -0.98 4.71
C LEU A 17 1.36 -1.35 5.98
N ASP A 18 1.42 -0.46 6.97
CA ASP A 18 2.03 -0.75 8.27
C ASP A 18 1.24 -1.82 9.02
N GLY A 19 -0.10 -1.81 8.92
CA GLY A 19 -0.97 -2.86 9.43
C GLY A 19 -0.63 -4.22 8.81
N LYS A 20 -0.59 -4.27 7.47
CA LYS A 20 -0.21 -5.47 6.71
C LYS A 20 1.20 -5.96 7.06
N ALA A 21 2.17 -5.06 7.22
CA ALA A 21 3.53 -5.43 7.58
C ALA A 21 3.59 -6.14 8.94
N LYS A 22 2.81 -5.70 9.93
CA LYS A 22 2.75 -6.32 11.27
C LYS A 22 2.26 -7.77 11.26
N GLU A 23 1.46 -8.15 10.26
CA GLU A 23 0.97 -9.53 10.08
C GLU A 23 2.06 -10.46 9.53
N THR A 24 3.16 -9.90 9.03
CA THR A 24 4.26 -10.63 8.41
C THR A 24 5.52 -10.60 9.27
N LYS A 25 6.31 -11.68 9.26
CA LYS A 25 7.61 -11.71 9.94
C LYS A 25 8.69 -11.23 8.95
N GLY A 26 9.26 -10.04 9.19
CA GLY A 26 10.43 -9.54 8.45
C GLY A 26 10.16 -8.61 7.26
N LEU A 27 8.91 -8.22 7.06
CA LEU A 27 8.52 -7.15 6.14
C LEU A 27 8.31 -5.84 6.91
N SER A 28 8.64 -4.71 6.29
CA SER A 28 8.38 -3.37 6.84
C SER A 28 7.35 -2.66 5.97
N GLY A 29 6.68 -1.64 6.52
CA GLY A 29 5.81 -0.75 5.76
C GLY A 29 6.52 -0.14 4.55
N GLU A 30 7.77 0.31 4.70
CA GLU A 30 8.59 0.83 3.60
C GLU A 30 8.76 -0.15 2.43
N LYS A 31 8.94 -1.45 2.72
CA LYS A 31 9.05 -2.48 1.68
C LYS A 31 7.72 -2.67 0.95
N LEU A 32 6.61 -2.60 1.67
CA LEU A 32 5.28 -2.65 1.09
C LEU A 32 4.94 -1.38 0.30
N ILE A 33 5.40 -0.21 0.73
CA ILE A 33 5.27 1.05 -0.02
C ILE A 33 5.93 0.92 -1.39
N LYS A 34 7.11 0.29 -1.48
CA LYS A 34 7.77 0.04 -2.78
C LYS A 34 6.95 -0.85 -3.70
N VAL A 35 6.32 -1.89 -3.15
CA VAL A 35 5.42 -2.78 -3.91
C VAL A 35 4.15 -2.04 -4.33
N PHE A 36 3.58 -1.22 -3.44
CA PHE A 36 2.40 -0.42 -3.72
C PHE A 36 2.65 0.60 -4.84
N ARG A 37 3.78 1.31 -4.79
CA ARG A 37 4.20 2.24 -5.86
C ARG A 37 4.38 1.51 -7.18
N ASN A 38 4.99 0.33 -7.17
CA ASN A 38 5.07 -0.46 -8.39
C ASN A 38 3.68 -0.89 -8.91
N ALA A 39 2.75 -1.23 -8.03
CA ALA A 39 1.39 -1.58 -8.45
C ALA A 39 0.65 -0.36 -9.04
N GLY A 40 0.73 0.79 -8.39
CA GLY A 40 0.07 2.03 -8.83
C GLY A 40 0.64 2.60 -10.12
N SER A 41 1.93 2.38 -10.41
CA SER A 41 2.52 2.75 -11.71
C SER A 41 2.12 1.83 -12.85
N LEU A 42 1.70 0.60 -12.55
CA LEU A 42 1.15 -0.35 -13.52
C LEU A 42 -0.34 -0.12 -13.76
N ASN A 43 -1.09 0.17 -12.69
CA ASN A 43 -2.52 0.40 -12.73
C ASN A 43 -2.95 1.32 -11.58
N GLN A 44 -3.50 2.49 -11.95
CA GLN A 44 -3.93 3.55 -11.05
C GLN A 44 -5.24 3.24 -10.29
N ASP A 45 -5.62 1.96 -10.21
CA ASP A 45 -6.76 1.49 -9.43
C ASP A 45 -6.30 1.06 -8.03
N ILE A 46 -6.93 1.62 -6.99
CA ILE A 46 -6.54 1.34 -5.61
C ILE A 46 -6.78 -0.12 -5.21
N SER A 47 -7.84 -0.74 -5.74
CA SER A 47 -8.15 -2.15 -5.47
C SER A 47 -7.14 -3.07 -6.14
N TYR A 48 -6.63 -2.70 -7.32
CA TYR A 48 -5.51 -3.39 -7.93
C TYR A 48 -4.26 -3.32 -7.04
N CYS A 49 -3.93 -2.14 -6.50
CA CYS A 49 -2.79 -1.97 -5.60
C CYS A 49 -2.90 -2.82 -4.34
N VAL A 50 -4.07 -2.83 -3.71
CA VAL A 50 -4.37 -3.67 -2.53
C VAL A 50 -4.27 -5.16 -2.86
N ALA A 51 -4.84 -5.60 -3.98
CA ALA A 51 -4.76 -7.00 -4.41
C ALA A 51 -3.30 -7.44 -4.64
N LYS A 52 -2.50 -6.59 -5.27
CA LYS A 52 -1.09 -6.85 -5.53
C LYS A 52 -0.26 -6.93 -4.24
N ILE A 53 -0.57 -6.09 -3.25
CA ILE A 53 0.03 -6.18 -1.91
C ILE A 53 -0.33 -7.50 -1.22
N ASN A 54 -1.60 -7.90 -1.25
CA ASN A 54 -2.05 -9.15 -0.66
C ASN A 54 -1.37 -10.36 -1.30
N ASN A 55 -1.28 -10.40 -2.63
CA ASN A 55 -0.62 -11.49 -3.35
C ASN A 55 0.90 -11.51 -3.09
N PHE A 56 1.53 -10.33 -3.03
CA PHE A 56 2.92 -10.22 -2.61
C PHE A 56 3.15 -10.79 -1.20
N ILE A 57 2.28 -10.47 -0.23
CA ILE A 57 2.39 -10.98 1.14
C ILE A 57 2.21 -12.50 1.18
N LYS A 58 1.20 -13.03 0.48
CA LYS A 58 0.97 -14.49 0.36
C LYS A 58 2.23 -15.19 -0.15
N LEU A 59 2.87 -14.65 -1.20
CA LEU A 59 4.15 -15.19 -1.70
C LEU A 59 5.30 -15.02 -0.71
N PHE A 60 5.47 -13.83 -0.13
CA PHE A 60 6.56 -13.53 0.80
C PHE A 60 6.58 -14.49 2.00
N LEU A 61 5.40 -14.84 2.53
CA LEU A 61 5.27 -15.82 3.61
C LEU A 61 5.72 -17.23 3.23
N GLY A 62 5.70 -17.58 1.94
CA GLY A 62 6.19 -18.86 1.41
C GLY A 62 7.64 -18.84 0.92
N LEU A 63 8.29 -17.67 0.88
CA LEU A 63 9.63 -17.48 0.30
C LEU A 63 10.68 -17.13 1.37
N ARG A 64 11.96 -17.25 1.00
CA ARG A 64 13.06 -17.07 1.97
C ARG A 64 13.37 -15.60 2.24
N ASN A 65 13.11 -14.72 1.28
CA ASN A 65 13.45 -13.30 1.38
C ASN A 65 12.65 -12.41 0.42
N TYR A 66 12.73 -11.10 0.66
CA TYR A 66 12.05 -10.07 -0.13
C TYR A 66 12.44 -10.07 -1.60
N LYS A 67 13.73 -10.29 -1.91
CA LYS A 67 14.24 -10.22 -3.30
C LYS A 67 13.63 -11.32 -4.17
N GLU A 68 13.49 -12.53 -3.62
CA GLU A 68 12.82 -13.64 -4.29
C GLU A 68 11.33 -13.34 -4.51
N ALA A 69 10.66 -12.77 -3.51
CA ALA A 69 9.24 -12.42 -3.61
C ALA A 69 8.96 -11.37 -4.68
N VAL A 70 9.75 -10.28 -4.76
CA VAL A 70 9.56 -9.25 -5.80
C VAL A 70 9.96 -9.71 -7.20
N ALA A 71 10.84 -10.72 -7.32
CA ALA A 71 11.22 -11.32 -8.59
C ALA A 71 10.20 -12.34 -9.11
N SER A 72 9.20 -12.69 -8.30
CA SER A 72 8.15 -13.65 -8.65
C SER A 72 6.97 -12.92 -9.31
N ASP A 73 6.13 -13.69 -10.02
CA ASP A 73 4.89 -13.17 -10.58
C ASP A 73 3.76 -13.30 -9.54
N PHE A 74 3.26 -12.16 -9.04
CA PHE A 74 2.17 -12.07 -8.05
C PHE A 74 1.01 -11.24 -8.58
N GLU A 75 0.74 -11.34 -9.87
CA GLU A 75 -0.36 -10.64 -10.50
C GLU A 75 -1.73 -11.04 -9.89
N PRO A 76 -2.63 -10.08 -9.60
CA PRO A 76 -3.97 -10.38 -9.09
C PRO A 76 -4.84 -11.16 -10.09
N SER A 77 -5.55 -12.17 -9.57
CA SER A 77 -6.71 -12.76 -10.27
C SER A 77 -7.95 -11.87 -10.15
N VAL A 78 -9.04 -12.23 -10.85
CA VAL A 78 -10.33 -11.53 -10.72
C VAL A 78 -10.86 -11.66 -9.30
N GLU A 79 -10.72 -12.84 -8.70
CA GLU A 79 -11.14 -13.12 -7.34
C GLU A 79 -10.33 -12.28 -6.32
N ASP A 80 -9.02 -12.11 -6.52
CA ASP A 80 -8.20 -11.25 -5.67
C ASP A 80 -8.64 -9.78 -5.76
N LEU A 81 -9.05 -9.30 -6.94
CA LEU A 81 -9.57 -7.94 -7.12
C LEU A 81 -10.92 -7.76 -6.41
N GLU A 82 -11.79 -8.77 -6.42
CA GLU A 82 -13.07 -8.72 -5.70
C GLU A 82 -12.88 -8.70 -4.18
N GLU A 83 -11.92 -9.47 -3.66
CA GLU A 83 -11.54 -9.44 -2.25
C GLU A 83 -10.94 -8.08 -1.88
N ALA A 84 -10.01 -7.57 -2.70
CA ALA A 84 -9.38 -6.27 -2.48
C ALA A 84 -10.38 -5.12 -2.50
N LYS A 85 -11.43 -5.15 -3.33
CA LYS A 85 -12.50 -4.14 -3.30
C LYS A 85 -13.23 -4.10 -1.96
N LYS A 86 -13.54 -5.26 -1.38
CA LYS A 86 -14.18 -5.34 -0.06
C LYS A 86 -13.24 -4.80 1.02
N GLU A 87 -11.96 -5.12 0.90
CA GLU A 87 -10.93 -4.61 1.80
C GLU A 87 -10.77 -3.09 1.68
N CYS A 88 -10.70 -2.54 0.46
CA CYS A 88 -10.65 -1.10 0.24
C CYS A 88 -11.81 -0.38 0.94
N VAL A 89 -13.03 -0.91 0.86
CA VAL A 89 -14.20 -0.34 1.58
C VAL A 89 -14.02 -0.43 3.09
N ALA A 90 -13.52 -1.56 3.60
CA ALA A 90 -13.33 -1.76 5.04
C ALA A 90 -12.28 -0.82 5.66
N PHE A 91 -11.27 -0.43 4.87
CA PHE A 91 -10.21 0.50 5.27
C PHE A 91 -10.40 1.92 4.72
N GLU A 92 -11.57 2.23 4.14
CA GLU A 92 -11.91 3.53 3.56
C GLU A 92 -10.92 4.03 2.47
N LEU A 93 -10.30 3.09 1.76
CA LEU A 93 -9.39 3.35 0.64
C LEU A 93 -10.13 3.47 -0.69
N ASP A 94 -11.38 3.00 -0.77
CA ASP A 94 -12.19 2.96 -2.00
C ASP A 94 -12.49 4.34 -2.59
N LYS A 95 -12.34 5.40 -1.79
CA LYS A 95 -12.50 6.80 -2.22
C LYS A 95 -11.22 7.42 -2.77
N ILE A 96 -10.08 6.76 -2.58
CA ILE A 96 -8.78 7.25 -3.01
C ILE A 96 -8.69 7.06 -4.52
N THR A 97 -8.45 8.16 -5.22
CA THR A 97 -8.13 8.17 -6.66
C THR A 97 -6.82 8.91 -6.84
N PHE A 98 -6.04 8.51 -7.83
CA PHE A 98 -4.75 9.12 -8.13
C PHE A 98 -4.43 8.99 -9.61
N SER A 99 -3.65 9.94 -10.11
CA SER A 99 -3.10 9.89 -11.47
C SER A 99 -1.63 9.50 -11.49
N ASP A 100 -0.93 9.72 -10.39
CA ASP A 100 0.42 9.26 -10.16
C ASP A 100 0.51 8.72 -8.73
N VAL A 101 1.06 7.51 -8.57
CA VAL A 101 1.21 6.90 -7.24
C VAL A 101 2.25 7.63 -6.39
N ASP A 102 3.09 8.45 -7.02
CA ASP A 102 4.00 9.35 -6.33
C ASP A 102 3.24 10.50 -5.63
N GLU A 103 1.93 10.66 -5.87
CA GLU A 103 1.00 11.49 -5.10
C GLU A 103 0.71 10.95 -3.68
N PHE A 104 1.36 9.87 -3.22
CA PHE A 104 1.15 9.34 -1.86
C PHE A 104 2.40 9.39 -0.97
N TYR A 105 3.45 10.09 -1.40
CA TYR A 105 4.72 10.10 -0.69
C TYR A 105 4.89 11.36 0.16
N LEU A 106 4.83 11.16 1.47
CA LEU A 106 5.47 12.05 2.44
C LEU A 106 6.84 11.44 2.73
N GLU A 107 7.92 12.22 2.61
CA GLU A 107 9.23 11.77 3.10
C GLU A 107 9.14 11.51 4.63
N GLU A 108 10.03 10.68 5.20
CA GLU A 108 10.05 10.44 6.66
C GLU A 108 10.11 11.75 7.48
N ASP A 109 10.77 12.78 6.93
CA ASP A 109 10.89 14.13 7.49
C ASP A 109 9.58 14.95 7.45
N GLU A 110 8.61 14.58 6.61
CA GLU A 110 7.29 15.21 6.56
C GLU A 110 6.29 14.51 7.47
N PHE A 111 6.41 13.19 7.63
CA PHE A 111 5.65 12.46 8.64
C PHE A 111 5.99 12.92 10.06
N SER A 112 7.27 13.06 10.41
CA SER A 112 7.68 13.47 11.76
C SER A 112 7.17 14.86 12.16
N LYS A 113 7.13 15.81 11.21
CA LYS A 113 6.58 17.16 11.43
C LYS A 113 5.07 17.20 11.59
N LEU A 114 4.35 16.23 11.05
CA LEU A 114 2.89 16.15 11.13
C LEU A 114 2.40 15.44 12.39
N VAL A 115 3.19 14.50 12.96
CA VAL A 115 2.86 13.86 14.24
C VAL A 115 3.08 14.81 15.43
N ASP A 116 3.95 15.82 15.30
CA ASP A 116 4.19 16.83 16.34
C ASP A 116 3.05 17.88 16.49
N ILE A 117 2.00 17.82 15.65
CA ILE A 117 0.89 18.79 15.69
C ILE A 117 -0.27 18.36 16.61
N GLU A 118 -0.38 17.09 17.02
CA GLU A 118 -1.38 16.67 18.01
C GLU A 118 -0.88 15.55 18.94
N ILE A 119 -0.43 15.94 20.14
CA ILE A 119 -0.60 15.16 21.39
C ILE A 119 -1.14 16.10 22.48
#